data_AF-A0AB36Z8T6-F1
#
_entry.id   AF-A0AB36Z8T6-F1
#
_cell.length_a   1.000
_cell.length_b   1.000
_cell.length_c   1.000
_cell.angle_alpha   90.00
_cell.angle_beta   90.00
_cell.angle_gamma   90.00
#
_symmetry.space_group_name_H-M   'P 1'
#
loop_
_entity.id
_entity.type
_entity.pdbx_description
1 polymer ?
#
loop_
_entity_poly.entity_id
_entity_poly.type
_entity_poly.pdbx_seq_one_letter_code
_entity_poly.pdbx_strand_id
1 'polypeptide(L)'
;MSLDTTTEINQNRQFHRQYGANAMLPAIDWNNLFKYSKLDPAQIEALETLYQSAVPLALQVFEELHFDVFEPFAYKPQGLGLFERLAEQESKLIQSLETEAADLSEDTRHQIWSMLLRGGAVLVFKAWLAKVKTGDDQLDTSQFDELSELLFIKTSPIELAERLRVDPKSEQDHIFLMYGNDVYLDRFNSLETAALFVDLGVYDAAFLSLRDDRVAEYLMSKGYVTQEQIDELQCALNPLFCADLTPKQDCIA
;
A
#
# COMPACT_ATOMS: atom_id res chain seq x y z
N MET A 1 -11.76 -11.10 -38.30
CA MET A 1 -12.07 -10.61 -36.94
C MET A 1 -10.74 -10.39 -36.21
N SER A 2 -10.03 -9.32 -36.55
CA SER A 2 -8.64 -9.09 -36.11
C SER A 2 -8.25 -7.60 -36.21
N LEU A 3 -9.23 -6.69 -36.16
CA LEU A 3 -9.03 -5.25 -36.31
C LEU A 3 -9.27 -4.48 -34.99
N ASP A 4 -10.04 -5.04 -34.05
CA ASP A 4 -10.36 -4.36 -32.79
C ASP A 4 -9.18 -4.38 -31.80
N THR A 5 -8.45 -5.48 -31.68
CA THR A 5 -7.29 -5.60 -30.78
C THR A 5 -6.13 -4.69 -31.15
N THR A 6 -5.93 -4.38 -32.43
CA THR A 6 -4.84 -3.50 -32.88
C THR A 6 -5.13 -2.01 -32.59
N THR A 7 -6.41 -1.67 -32.41
CA THR A 7 -6.86 -0.30 -32.15
C THR A 7 -6.74 0.03 -30.66
N GLU A 8 -7.09 -0.92 -29.77
CA GLU A 8 -6.89 -0.80 -28.33
C GLU A 8 -5.40 -0.73 -27.94
N ILE A 9 -4.54 -1.54 -28.55
CA ILE A 9 -3.08 -1.50 -28.32
C ILE A 9 -2.48 -0.16 -28.78
N ASN A 10 -3.00 0.43 -29.87
CA ASN A 10 -2.56 1.75 -30.33
C ASN A 10 -3.06 2.89 -29.43
N GLN A 11 -4.25 2.77 -28.85
CA GLN A 11 -4.76 3.71 -27.86
C GLN A 11 -3.94 3.63 -26.57
N ASN A 12 -3.68 2.44 -26.01
CA ASN A 12 -2.80 2.27 -24.84
C ASN A 12 -1.40 2.83 -25.07
N ARG A 13 -0.79 2.62 -26.24
CA ARG A 13 0.51 3.21 -26.59
C ARG A 13 0.47 4.74 -26.77
N GLN A 14 -0.66 5.31 -27.20
CA GLN A 14 -0.85 6.76 -27.19
C GLN A 14 -1.06 7.29 -25.77
N PHE A 15 -1.73 6.53 -24.88
CA PHE A 15 -1.89 6.85 -23.46
C PHE A 15 -0.54 6.87 -22.73
N HIS A 16 0.35 5.90 -22.96
CA HIS A 16 1.72 5.91 -22.42
C HIS A 16 2.51 7.18 -22.77
N ARG A 17 2.37 7.65 -24.01
CA ARG A 17 3.10 8.84 -24.49
C ARG A 17 2.54 10.14 -23.93
N GLN A 18 1.24 10.19 -23.61
CA GLN A 18 0.66 11.37 -22.97
C GLN A 18 1.21 11.52 -21.56
N TYR A 19 1.30 10.43 -20.77
CA TYR A 19 1.71 10.52 -19.37
C TYR A 19 3.22 10.46 -19.10
N GLY A 20 4.00 9.74 -19.89
CA GLY A 20 5.46 9.63 -19.69
C GLY A 20 6.25 10.89 -20.08
N ALA A 21 5.74 11.72 -21.00
CA ALA A 21 6.54 12.80 -21.58
C ALA A 21 6.21 14.23 -21.07
N ASN A 22 5.06 14.46 -20.43
CA ASN A 22 4.61 15.81 -19.99
C ASN A 22 3.47 15.88 -18.93
N ALA A 23 2.88 14.79 -18.44
CA ALA A 23 1.52 14.89 -17.89
C ALA A 23 1.40 15.16 -16.39
N MET A 24 0.58 16.15 -16.10
CA MET A 24 -0.17 16.23 -14.84
C MET A 24 -0.89 14.90 -14.58
N LEU A 25 -0.75 14.39 -13.36
CA LEU A 25 -1.54 13.26 -12.90
C LEU A 25 -3.04 13.63 -12.93
N PRO A 26 -3.95 12.72 -13.35
CA PRO A 26 -5.38 13.01 -13.32
C PRO A 26 -5.84 13.23 -11.88
N ALA A 27 -6.68 14.24 -11.65
CA ALA A 27 -7.23 14.46 -10.31
C ALA A 27 -8.07 13.25 -9.87
N ILE A 28 -7.89 12.84 -8.62
CA ILE A 28 -8.65 11.78 -7.96
C ILE A 28 -9.46 12.40 -6.83
N ASP A 29 -10.78 12.17 -6.82
CA ASP A 29 -11.60 12.53 -5.67
C ASP A 29 -11.51 11.44 -4.59
N TRP A 30 -10.59 11.61 -3.64
CA TRP A 30 -10.36 10.68 -2.53
C TRP A 30 -11.60 10.48 -1.65
N ASN A 31 -12.43 11.52 -1.48
CA ASN A 31 -13.67 11.42 -0.70
C ASN A 31 -14.71 10.57 -1.42
N ASN A 32 -14.83 10.72 -2.74
CA ASN A 32 -15.72 9.88 -3.54
C ASN A 32 -15.22 8.43 -3.57
N LEU A 33 -13.92 8.22 -3.75
CA LEU A 33 -13.29 6.90 -3.81
C LEU A 33 -13.44 6.15 -2.48
N PHE A 34 -13.19 6.82 -1.34
CA PHE A 34 -13.31 6.25 0.02
C PHE A 34 -14.52 6.81 0.79
N LYS A 35 -15.68 6.88 0.14
CA LYS A 35 -16.92 7.47 0.69
C LYS A 35 -17.38 6.93 2.05
N TYR A 36 -16.97 5.73 2.44
CA TYR A 36 -17.34 5.12 3.72
C TYR A 36 -16.33 5.36 4.85
N SER A 37 -15.12 5.83 4.53
CA SER A 37 -14.05 6.06 5.51
C SER A 37 -14.13 7.41 6.20
N LYS A 38 -14.88 8.38 5.64
CA LYS A 38 -15.01 9.77 6.12
C LYS A 38 -13.65 10.43 6.37
N LEU A 39 -12.93 10.70 5.28
CA LEU A 39 -11.59 11.26 5.35
C LEU A 39 -11.60 12.67 5.96
N ASP A 40 -10.66 12.93 6.86
CA ASP A 40 -10.36 14.27 7.33
C ASP A 40 -9.38 15.01 6.38
N PRO A 41 -9.17 16.32 6.55
CA PRO A 41 -8.27 17.08 5.69
C PRO A 41 -6.82 16.58 5.67
N ALA A 42 -6.27 16.11 6.80
CA ALA A 42 -4.89 15.64 6.88
C ALA A 42 -4.72 14.31 6.13
N GLN A 43 -5.72 13.44 6.17
CA GLN A 43 -5.75 12.17 5.43
C GLN A 43 -5.89 12.39 3.93
N ILE A 44 -6.72 13.36 3.51
CA ILE A 44 -6.84 13.73 2.09
C ILE A 44 -5.52 14.30 1.58
N GLU A 45 -4.91 15.22 2.33
CA GLU A 45 -3.62 15.81 1.96
C GLU A 45 -2.52 14.74 1.91
N ALA A 46 -2.49 13.81 2.86
CA ALA A 46 -1.55 12.69 2.86
C ALA A 46 -1.71 11.78 1.63
N LEU A 47 -2.94 11.42 1.25
CA LEU A 47 -3.21 10.63 0.04
C LEU A 47 -2.76 11.37 -1.22
N GLU A 48 -3.02 12.68 -1.29
CA GLU A 48 -2.62 13.51 -2.43
C GLU A 48 -1.08 13.64 -2.52
N THR A 49 -0.40 13.89 -1.41
CA THR A 49 1.08 13.94 -1.35
C THR A 49 1.67 12.60 -1.79
N LEU A 50 1.15 11.48 -1.28
CA LEU A 50 1.60 10.14 -1.69
C LEU A 50 1.35 9.89 -3.18
N TYR A 51 0.21 10.32 -3.71
CA TYR A 51 -0.13 10.18 -5.13
C TYR A 51 0.83 10.95 -6.03
N GLN A 52 1.08 12.23 -5.69
CA GLN A 52 1.96 13.11 -6.46
C GLN A 52 3.43 12.67 -6.38
N SER A 53 3.87 12.06 -5.28
CA SER A 53 5.23 11.57 -5.11
C SER A 53 5.45 10.14 -5.68
N ALA A 54 4.58 9.19 -5.37
CA ALA A 54 4.81 7.77 -5.66
C ALA A 54 4.54 7.39 -7.12
N VAL A 55 3.46 7.92 -7.71
CA VAL A 55 3.06 7.52 -9.06
C VAL A 55 4.10 7.91 -10.12
N PRO A 56 4.63 9.14 -10.17
CA PRO A 56 5.62 9.51 -11.18
C PRO A 56 6.90 8.66 -11.12
N LEU A 57 7.36 8.33 -9.92
CA LEU A 57 8.54 7.47 -9.72
C LEU A 57 8.29 6.05 -10.20
N ALA A 58 7.11 5.48 -9.93
CA ALA A 58 6.74 4.17 -10.45
C ALA A 58 6.70 4.16 -11.99
N LEU A 59 6.15 5.20 -12.60
CA LEU A 59 6.09 5.33 -14.07
C LEU A 59 7.48 5.44 -14.69
N GLN A 60 8.40 6.17 -14.05
CA GLN A 60 9.79 6.24 -14.49
C GLN A 60 10.45 4.85 -14.53
N VAL A 61 10.24 4.03 -13.50
CA VAL A 61 10.79 2.65 -13.48
C VAL A 61 10.20 1.80 -14.59
N PHE A 62 8.88 1.90 -14.80
CA PHE A 62 8.25 1.13 -15.86
C PHE A 62 8.75 1.52 -17.23
N GLU A 63 9.01 2.82 -17.46
CA GLU A 63 9.64 3.27 -18.69
C GLU A 63 11.09 2.76 -18.84
N GLU A 64 11.91 2.89 -17.79
CA GLU A 64 13.32 2.43 -17.77
C GLU A 64 13.44 0.92 -18.03
N LEU A 65 12.48 0.14 -17.56
CA LEU A 65 12.46 -1.32 -17.70
C LEU A 65 11.69 -1.80 -18.93
N HIS A 66 11.20 -0.88 -19.77
CA HIS A 66 10.33 -1.17 -20.91
C HIS A 66 9.15 -2.07 -20.52
N PHE A 67 8.61 -1.78 -19.34
CA PHE A 67 7.53 -2.53 -18.71
C PHE A 67 6.19 -1.88 -19.02
N ASP A 68 5.33 -2.59 -19.74
CA ASP A 68 3.97 -2.14 -20.00
C ASP A 68 3.03 -2.65 -18.89
N VAL A 69 2.50 -1.71 -18.09
CA VAL A 69 1.56 -1.95 -16.98
C VAL A 69 0.18 -2.39 -17.49
N PHE A 70 -0.15 -2.13 -18.76
CA PHE A 70 -1.43 -2.45 -19.39
C PHE A 70 -1.37 -3.74 -20.22
N GLU A 71 -0.17 -4.28 -20.50
CA GLU A 71 -0.05 -5.58 -21.19
C GLU A 71 -0.46 -6.76 -20.28
N PRO A 72 -1.23 -7.74 -20.82
CA PRO A 72 -1.60 -8.95 -20.09
C PRO A 72 -0.37 -9.72 -19.59
N PHE A 73 -0.47 -10.27 -18.37
CA PHE A 73 0.60 -10.90 -17.60
C PHE A 73 1.39 -12.04 -18.32
N ALA A 74 0.86 -12.60 -19.41
CA ALA A 74 1.43 -13.73 -20.14
C ALA A 74 2.77 -13.45 -20.85
N TYR A 75 3.25 -12.19 -20.88
CA TYR A 75 4.47 -11.78 -21.59
C TYR A 75 5.39 -10.90 -20.72
N LYS A 76 5.97 -11.43 -19.64
CA LYS A 76 6.97 -10.67 -18.87
C LYS A 76 8.22 -11.50 -18.57
N PRO A 77 9.40 -11.17 -19.12
CA PRO A 77 10.66 -11.71 -18.64
C PRO A 77 10.97 -11.08 -17.27
N GLN A 78 10.75 -11.82 -16.19
CA GLN A 78 11.17 -11.41 -14.84
C GLN A 78 12.70 -11.52 -14.74
N GLY A 79 13.38 -10.38 -14.73
CA GLY A 79 14.83 -10.29 -14.54
C GLY A 79 15.19 -9.65 -13.21
N LEU A 80 16.33 -10.06 -12.63
CA LEU A 80 16.92 -9.54 -11.39
C LEU A 80 17.00 -7.99 -11.33
N GLY A 81 17.05 -7.29 -12.47
CA GLY A 81 17.18 -5.84 -12.52
C GLY A 81 15.94 -5.03 -12.10
N LEU A 82 14.73 -5.61 -12.11
CA LEU A 82 13.51 -4.90 -11.67
C LEU A 82 13.57 -4.58 -10.17
N PHE A 83 13.94 -5.56 -9.34
CA PHE A 83 14.03 -5.40 -7.89
C PHE A 83 15.10 -4.37 -7.47
N GLU A 84 16.28 -4.41 -8.09
CA GLU A 84 17.35 -3.44 -7.80
C GLU A 84 16.94 -2.01 -8.17
N ARG A 85 16.29 -1.83 -9.34
CA ARG A 85 15.82 -0.51 -9.79
C ARG A 85 14.70 0.06 -8.94
N LEU A 86 13.86 -0.79 -8.38
CA LEU A 86 12.80 -0.38 -7.46
C LEU A 86 13.34 0.01 -6.09
N ALA A 87 14.32 -0.76 -5.56
CA ALA A 87 15.01 -0.37 -4.34
C ALA A 87 15.69 1.01 -4.47
N GLU A 88 16.26 1.32 -5.64
CA GLU A 88 16.78 2.68 -5.94
C GLU A 88 15.70 3.75 -5.94
N GLN A 89 14.46 3.44 -6.35
CA GLN A 89 13.37 4.41 -6.30
C GLN A 89 12.81 4.63 -4.91
N GLU A 90 12.85 3.64 -4.02
CA GLU A 90 12.39 3.85 -2.65
C GLU A 90 13.13 5.02 -2.00
N SER A 91 14.45 5.06 -2.14
CA SER A 91 15.26 6.17 -1.61
C SER A 91 14.86 7.52 -2.21
N LYS A 92 14.59 7.57 -3.52
CA LYS A 92 14.10 8.79 -4.19
C LYS A 92 12.70 9.18 -3.73
N LEU A 93 11.81 8.22 -3.53
CA LEU A 93 10.47 8.44 -3.01
C LEU A 93 10.54 9.05 -1.61
N ILE A 94 11.33 8.46 -0.72
CA ILE A 94 11.52 8.97 0.64
C ILE A 94 12.15 10.37 0.61
N GLN A 95 13.09 10.64 -0.29
CA GLN A 95 13.67 11.97 -0.45
C GLN A 95 12.67 13.01 -0.96
N SER A 96 11.83 12.64 -1.94
CA SER A 96 10.74 13.48 -2.44
C SER A 96 9.76 13.80 -1.31
N LEU A 97 9.31 12.77 -0.61
CA LEU A 97 8.38 12.90 0.51
C LEU A 97 8.97 13.70 1.68
N GLU A 98 10.24 13.54 2.01
CA GLU A 98 10.90 14.37 3.04
C GLU A 98 10.89 15.85 2.67
N THR A 99 11.08 16.15 1.38
CA THR A 99 11.06 17.53 0.87
C THR A 99 9.64 18.10 0.91
N GLU A 100 8.66 17.34 0.41
CA GLU A 100 7.25 17.76 0.41
C GLU A 100 6.68 17.86 1.83
N ALA A 101 6.98 16.89 2.68
CA ALA A 101 6.53 16.83 4.06
C ALA A 101 7.06 17.98 4.92
N ALA A 102 8.18 18.61 4.56
CA ALA A 102 8.80 19.67 5.35
C ALA A 102 7.86 20.85 5.64
N ASP A 103 6.93 21.14 4.72
CA ASP A 103 5.96 22.23 4.82
C ASP A 103 4.57 21.77 5.28
N LEU A 104 4.37 20.47 5.49
CA LEU A 104 3.08 19.89 5.90
C LEU A 104 2.88 19.92 7.42
N SER A 105 1.62 19.82 7.85
CA SER A 105 1.26 19.70 9.26
C SER A 105 1.79 18.40 9.87
N GLU A 106 1.97 18.36 11.19
CA GLU A 106 2.37 17.13 11.89
C GLU A 106 1.36 16.00 11.68
N ASP A 107 0.06 16.32 11.70
CA ASP A 107 -1.02 15.36 11.41
C ASP A 107 -0.87 14.76 10.00
N THR A 108 -0.62 15.58 9.00
CA THR A 108 -0.42 15.13 7.62
C THR A 108 0.82 14.25 7.49
N ARG A 109 1.95 14.65 8.10
CA ARG A 109 3.19 13.83 8.08
C ARG A 109 2.98 12.49 8.78
N HIS A 110 2.25 12.48 9.89
CA HIS A 110 1.90 11.25 10.59
C HIS A 110 1.04 10.32 9.72
N GLN A 111 0.04 10.85 9.02
CA GLN A 111 -0.77 10.06 8.09
C GLN A 111 0.08 9.49 6.93
N ILE A 112 0.97 10.29 6.33
CA ILE A 112 1.90 9.82 5.29
C ILE A 112 2.74 8.64 5.80
N TRP A 113 3.37 8.80 6.97
CA TRP A 113 4.18 7.77 7.61
C TRP A 113 3.37 6.49 7.86
N SER A 114 2.21 6.62 8.51
CA SER A 114 1.34 5.49 8.85
C SER A 114 0.82 4.75 7.60
N MET A 115 0.43 5.49 6.56
CA MET A 115 -0.05 4.93 5.29
C MET A 115 1.07 4.18 4.56
N LEU A 116 2.27 4.74 4.46
CA LEU A 116 3.40 4.10 3.76
C LEU A 116 3.74 2.75 4.35
N LEU A 117 3.83 2.66 5.68
CA LEU A 117 4.10 1.41 6.40
C LEU A 117 3.04 0.34 6.15
N ARG A 118 1.85 0.73 5.66
CA ARG A 118 0.70 -0.13 5.42
C ARG A 118 0.28 -0.22 3.95
N GLY A 119 1.18 0.15 3.03
CA GLY A 119 0.97 0.00 1.58
C GLY A 119 0.32 1.21 0.89
N GLY A 120 0.45 2.41 1.45
CA GLY A 120 -0.10 3.64 0.88
C GLY A 120 0.38 3.93 -0.54
N ALA A 121 1.64 3.65 -0.87
CA ALA A 121 2.18 3.81 -2.22
C ALA A 121 1.50 2.86 -3.24
N VAL A 122 1.24 1.61 -2.85
CA VAL A 122 0.48 0.65 -3.65
C VAL A 122 -0.95 1.16 -3.90
N LEU A 123 -1.57 1.68 -2.85
CA LEU A 123 -2.96 2.13 -2.88
C LEU A 123 -3.16 3.27 -3.88
N VAL A 124 -2.34 4.32 -3.80
CA VAL A 124 -2.44 5.47 -4.71
C VAL A 124 -2.11 5.07 -6.15
N PHE A 125 -1.23 4.08 -6.35
CA PHE A 125 -0.96 3.53 -7.66
C PHE A 125 -2.15 2.74 -8.23
N LYS A 126 -2.83 1.93 -7.42
CA LYS A 126 -4.07 1.24 -7.81
C LYS A 126 -5.16 2.24 -8.20
N ALA A 127 -5.27 3.35 -7.48
CA ALA A 127 -6.21 4.43 -7.79
C ALA A 127 -5.87 5.11 -9.13
N TRP A 128 -4.58 5.44 -9.33
CA TRP A 128 -4.09 5.97 -10.61
C TRP A 128 -4.41 5.03 -11.79
N LEU A 129 -4.10 3.74 -11.63
CA LEU A 129 -4.24 2.76 -12.70
C LEU A 129 -5.69 2.61 -13.15
N ALA A 130 -6.62 2.52 -12.20
CA ALA A 130 -8.05 2.51 -12.51
C ALA A 130 -8.49 3.82 -13.17
N LYS A 131 -8.08 4.98 -12.62
CA LYS A 131 -8.42 6.29 -13.17
C LYS A 131 -8.01 6.43 -14.63
N VAL A 132 -6.81 5.94 -14.99
CA VAL A 132 -6.33 5.97 -16.37
C VAL A 132 -7.05 4.96 -17.26
N LYS A 133 -7.38 3.77 -16.76
CA LYS A 133 -8.07 2.73 -17.53
C LYS A 133 -9.54 3.05 -17.81
N THR A 134 -10.26 3.60 -16.84
CA THR A 134 -11.72 3.73 -16.89
C THR A 134 -12.20 5.18 -16.90
N GLY A 135 -11.39 6.12 -16.42
CA GLY A 135 -11.79 7.51 -16.19
C GLY A 135 -12.45 7.77 -14.83
N ASP A 136 -12.78 6.71 -14.08
CA ASP A 136 -13.53 6.79 -12.82
C ASP A 136 -12.60 6.75 -11.59
N ASP A 137 -13.05 7.37 -10.48
CA ASP A 137 -12.35 7.32 -9.19
C ASP A 137 -12.64 5.98 -8.50
N GLN A 138 -11.81 4.97 -8.81
CA GLN A 138 -11.93 3.60 -8.32
C GLN A 138 -10.55 3.03 -8.02
N LEU A 139 -10.49 1.89 -7.33
CA LEU A 139 -9.25 1.10 -7.21
C LEU A 139 -9.20 0.02 -8.28
N ASP A 140 -8.03 -0.14 -8.91
CA ASP A 140 -7.78 -1.29 -9.76
C ASP A 140 -7.60 -2.55 -8.90
N THR A 141 -8.62 -3.42 -8.95
CA THR A 141 -8.66 -4.71 -8.25
C THR A 141 -8.25 -5.87 -9.15
N SER A 142 -7.79 -5.60 -10.38
CA SER A 142 -7.23 -6.65 -11.25
C SER A 142 -5.89 -7.12 -10.67
N GLN A 143 -5.44 -8.33 -11.03
CA GLN A 143 -4.28 -9.05 -10.46
C GLN A 143 -2.95 -8.31 -10.68
N PHE A 144 -2.78 -7.20 -9.96
CA PHE A 144 -1.56 -6.42 -9.81
C PHE A 144 -0.77 -6.90 -8.60
N ASP A 145 -0.98 -8.14 -8.16
CA ASP A 145 -0.52 -8.60 -6.85
C ASP A 145 1.00 -8.73 -6.80
N GLU A 146 1.65 -9.26 -7.85
CA GLU A 146 3.11 -9.38 -7.89
C GLU A 146 3.86 -8.04 -7.98
N LEU A 147 3.23 -7.02 -8.56
CA LEU A 147 3.82 -5.67 -8.69
C LEU A 147 3.46 -4.78 -7.50
N SER A 148 2.41 -5.12 -6.75
CA SER A 148 2.05 -4.41 -5.54
C SER A 148 3.13 -4.59 -4.47
N GLU A 149 3.71 -5.77 -4.35
CA GLU A 149 4.81 -6.05 -3.42
C GLU A 149 6.05 -5.18 -3.67
N LEU A 150 6.24 -4.76 -4.92
CA LEU A 150 7.36 -3.93 -5.35
C LEU A 150 7.24 -2.45 -4.95
N LEU A 151 6.02 -2.00 -4.63
CA LEU A 151 5.76 -0.62 -4.22
C LEU A 151 5.69 -0.47 -2.70
N PHE A 152 5.85 -1.56 -1.94
CA PHE A 152 6.00 -1.46 -0.49
C PHE A 152 7.37 -0.91 -0.13
N ILE A 153 7.37 0.08 0.76
CA ILE A 153 8.60 0.60 1.36
C ILE A 153 9.25 -0.49 2.22
N LYS A 154 10.55 -0.70 2.09
CA LYS A 154 11.32 -1.64 2.92
C LYS A 154 12.06 -0.92 4.06
N THR A 155 12.06 0.40 4.06
CA THR A 155 12.60 1.26 5.12
C THR A 155 11.89 0.97 6.44
N SER A 156 12.69 0.87 7.51
CA SER A 156 12.16 0.57 8.85
C SER A 156 11.22 1.68 9.35
N PRO A 157 10.24 1.35 10.21
CA PRO A 157 9.27 2.34 10.68
C PRO A 157 9.91 3.51 11.44
N ILE A 158 10.98 3.25 12.20
CA ILE A 158 11.70 4.28 12.98
C ILE A 158 12.50 5.20 12.06
N GLU A 159 13.24 4.63 11.11
CA GLU A 159 14.00 5.42 10.13
C GLU A 159 13.06 6.30 9.30
N LEU A 160 11.92 5.76 8.83
CA LEU A 160 10.93 6.53 8.09
C LEU A 160 10.34 7.66 8.94
N ALA A 161 10.06 7.42 10.22
CA ALA A 161 9.56 8.44 11.15
C ALA A 161 10.57 9.59 11.31
N GLU A 162 11.87 9.27 11.44
CA GLU A 162 12.94 10.27 11.52
C GLU A 162 13.00 11.12 10.25
N ARG A 163 12.97 10.47 9.07
CA ARG A 163 12.99 11.17 7.76
C ARG A 163 11.79 12.10 7.58
N LEU A 164 10.61 11.67 8.01
CA LEU A 164 9.36 12.44 7.90
C LEU A 164 9.11 13.36 9.10
N ARG A 165 10.01 13.42 10.09
CA ARG A 165 9.87 14.23 11.31
C ARG A 165 8.53 13.98 12.02
N VAL A 166 8.23 12.70 12.24
CA VAL A 166 7.06 12.18 12.94
C VAL A 166 7.51 11.57 14.27
N ASP A 167 6.72 11.76 15.33
CA ASP A 167 6.87 10.95 16.54
C ASP A 167 6.21 9.59 16.32
N PRO A 168 6.98 8.49 16.21
CA PRO A 168 6.41 7.16 15.98
C PRO A 168 5.64 6.62 17.17
N LYS A 169 5.65 7.31 18.32
CA LYS A 169 4.90 6.96 19.55
C LYS A 169 3.70 7.88 19.80
N SER A 170 3.38 8.73 18.84
CA SER A 170 2.21 9.61 18.91
C SER A 170 0.91 8.79 19.04
N GLU A 171 -0.06 9.31 19.79
CA GLU A 171 -1.41 8.75 19.93
C GLU A 171 -2.34 9.17 18.78
N GLN A 172 -1.80 9.74 17.71
CA GLN A 172 -2.56 10.10 16.51
C GLN A 172 -3.19 8.87 15.86
N ASP A 173 -4.41 9.05 15.32
CA ASP A 173 -5.16 7.96 14.70
C ASP A 173 -4.49 7.42 13.44
N HIS A 174 -4.67 6.12 13.19
CA HIS A 174 -4.19 5.44 11.98
C HIS A 174 -5.37 4.97 11.14
N ILE A 175 -5.57 5.58 9.97
CA ILE A 175 -6.76 5.32 9.17
C ILE A 175 -6.78 3.93 8.52
N PHE A 176 -7.96 3.32 8.50
CA PHE A 176 -8.32 2.19 7.64
C PHE A 176 -9.24 2.66 6.52
N LEU A 177 -9.01 2.17 5.30
CA LEU A 177 -9.75 2.64 4.13
C LEU A 177 -10.70 1.57 3.63
N MET A 178 -12.00 1.85 3.73
CA MET A 178 -13.07 0.95 3.28
C MET A 178 -13.32 1.15 1.78
N TYR A 179 -13.20 0.08 1.00
CA TYR A 179 -13.54 0.09 -0.43
C TYR A 179 -14.23 -1.22 -0.82
N GLY A 180 -15.49 -1.13 -1.26
CA GLY A 180 -16.31 -2.32 -1.51
C GLY A 180 -16.55 -3.10 -0.22
N ASN A 181 -16.16 -4.38 -0.21
CA ASN A 181 -16.21 -5.24 0.97
C ASN A 181 -14.84 -5.41 1.64
N ASP A 182 -13.81 -4.72 1.13
CA ASP A 182 -12.42 -4.88 1.54
C ASP A 182 -11.96 -3.69 2.39
N VAL A 183 -10.98 -3.97 3.26
CA VAL A 183 -10.28 -2.99 4.09
C VAL A 183 -8.86 -2.84 3.57
N TYR A 184 -8.50 -1.62 3.20
CA TYR A 184 -7.15 -1.24 2.78
C TYR A 184 -6.38 -0.61 3.93
N LEU A 185 -5.05 -0.66 3.83
CA LEU A 185 -4.10 -0.30 4.89
C LEU A 185 -4.20 -1.24 6.12
N ASP A 186 -4.54 -2.52 5.88
CA ASP A 186 -4.60 -3.61 6.87
C ASP A 186 -3.45 -4.63 6.74
N ARG A 187 -2.44 -4.33 5.91
CA ARG A 187 -1.18 -5.09 5.80
C ARG A 187 -0.03 -4.23 6.28
N PHE A 188 1.10 -4.85 6.59
CA PHE A 188 2.33 -4.18 7.03
C PHE A 188 3.48 -4.47 6.06
N ASN A 189 4.38 -3.50 5.92
CA ASN A 189 5.58 -3.66 5.11
C ASN A 189 6.65 -4.56 5.74
N SER A 190 6.62 -4.75 7.07
CA SER A 190 7.56 -5.61 7.79
C SER A 190 7.00 -6.10 9.13
N LEU A 191 7.68 -7.09 9.73
CA LEU A 191 7.34 -7.61 11.07
C LEU A 191 7.57 -6.56 12.17
N GLU A 192 8.57 -5.69 12.01
CA GLU A 192 8.82 -4.57 12.92
C GLU A 192 7.63 -3.60 12.92
N THR A 193 7.04 -3.34 11.75
CA THR A 193 5.83 -2.52 11.65
C THR A 193 4.65 -3.19 12.33
N ALA A 194 4.43 -4.48 12.12
CA ALA A 194 3.35 -5.20 12.81
C ALA A 194 3.49 -5.07 14.35
N ALA A 195 4.69 -5.25 14.89
CA ALA A 195 4.95 -5.06 16.32
C ALA A 195 4.77 -3.61 16.80
N LEU A 196 5.20 -2.63 16.01
CA LEU A 196 4.98 -1.22 16.34
C LEU A 196 3.49 -0.91 16.45
N PHE A 197 2.67 -1.39 15.53
CA PHE A 197 1.23 -1.14 15.56
C PHE A 197 0.51 -1.90 16.70
N VAL A 198 1.11 -2.96 17.23
CA VAL A 198 0.70 -3.56 18.53
C VAL A 198 1.08 -2.64 19.69
N ASP A 199 2.31 -2.10 19.71
CA ASP A 199 2.77 -1.16 20.75
C ASP A 199 1.90 0.11 20.82
N LEU A 200 1.44 0.58 19.67
CA LEU A 200 0.55 1.73 19.54
C LEU A 200 -0.93 1.42 19.89
N GLY A 201 -1.25 0.16 20.19
CA GLY A 201 -2.61 -0.25 20.55
C GLY A 201 -3.60 -0.27 19.38
N VAL A 202 -3.11 -0.21 18.13
CA VAL A 202 -3.94 -0.25 16.92
C VAL A 202 -4.44 -1.66 16.65
N TYR A 203 -3.60 -2.64 16.96
CA TYR A 203 -3.90 -4.05 16.80
C TYR A 203 -3.67 -4.84 18.07
N ASP A 204 -4.54 -5.83 18.28
CA ASP A 204 -4.32 -6.85 19.29
C ASP A 204 -3.31 -7.89 18.78
N ALA A 205 -2.32 -8.20 19.61
CA ALA A 205 -1.23 -9.11 19.26
C ALA A 205 -1.73 -10.55 18.98
N ALA A 206 -2.72 -11.02 19.73
CA ALA A 206 -3.29 -12.35 19.52
C ALA A 206 -4.13 -12.39 18.25
N PHE A 207 -4.89 -11.33 17.95
CA PHE A 207 -5.66 -11.24 16.72
C PHE A 207 -4.77 -11.26 15.46
N LEU A 208 -3.68 -10.49 15.44
CA LEU A 208 -2.73 -10.52 14.33
C LEU A 208 -2.07 -11.90 14.18
N SER A 209 -1.67 -12.50 15.30
CA SER A 209 -1.04 -13.82 15.31
C SER A 209 -1.96 -14.95 14.83
N LEU A 210 -3.28 -14.81 14.99
CA LEU A 210 -4.23 -15.75 14.41
C LEU A 210 -4.31 -15.66 12.88
N ARG A 211 -4.03 -14.49 12.30
CA ARG A 211 -4.16 -14.25 10.86
C ARG A 211 -2.93 -14.70 10.09
N ASP A 212 -1.73 -14.52 10.64
CA ASP A 212 -0.45 -14.79 9.97
C ASP A 212 0.58 -15.48 10.89
N ASP A 213 1.06 -16.66 10.48
CA ASP A 213 2.03 -17.46 11.24
C ASP A 213 3.39 -16.77 11.42
N ARG A 214 3.84 -15.99 10.43
CA ARG A 214 5.12 -15.27 10.51
C ARG A 214 5.05 -14.17 11.57
N VAL A 215 3.90 -13.50 11.64
CA VAL A 215 3.62 -12.49 12.66
C VAL A 215 3.52 -13.17 14.03
N ALA A 216 2.83 -14.31 14.12
CA ALA A 216 2.74 -15.08 15.37
C ALA A 216 4.11 -15.47 15.92
N GLU A 217 4.97 -16.09 15.10
CA GLU A 217 6.33 -16.47 15.49
C GLU A 217 7.15 -15.25 15.96
N TYR A 218 7.07 -14.14 15.23
CA TYR A 218 7.79 -12.92 15.58
C TYR A 218 7.30 -12.32 16.90
N LEU A 219 5.98 -12.11 17.05
CA LEU A 219 5.39 -11.49 18.24
C LEU A 219 5.59 -12.35 19.49
N MET A 220 5.50 -13.68 19.37
CA MET A 220 5.86 -14.61 20.45
C MET A 220 7.33 -14.48 20.85
N SER A 221 8.25 -14.41 19.87
CA SER A 221 9.69 -14.26 20.15
C SER A 221 10.04 -12.96 20.88
N LYS A 222 9.21 -11.93 20.69
CA LYS A 222 9.34 -10.61 21.35
C LYS A 222 8.57 -10.51 22.67
N GLY A 223 7.76 -11.52 23.02
CA GLY A 223 6.99 -11.55 24.25
C GLY A 223 5.71 -10.72 24.22
N TYR A 224 5.20 -10.36 23.04
CA TYR A 224 3.92 -9.65 22.89
C TYR A 224 2.70 -10.54 23.13
N VAL A 225 2.85 -11.84 22.86
CA VAL A 225 1.76 -12.82 22.95
C VAL A 225 2.31 -14.20 23.27
N THR A 226 1.50 -15.06 23.89
CA THR A 226 1.80 -16.48 24.11
C THR A 226 0.92 -17.37 23.24
N GLN A 227 1.35 -18.62 23.00
CA GLN A 227 0.52 -19.60 22.30
C GLN A 227 -0.83 -19.82 23.00
N GLU A 228 -0.86 -19.80 24.33
CA GLU A 228 -2.10 -19.95 25.12
C GLU A 228 -3.10 -18.83 24.81
N GLN A 229 -2.65 -17.57 24.72
CA GLN A 229 -3.52 -16.44 24.37
C GLN A 229 -4.09 -16.56 22.94
N ILE A 230 -3.28 -17.05 22.00
CA ILE A 230 -3.72 -17.30 20.61
C ILE A 230 -4.79 -18.40 20.60
N ASP A 231 -4.54 -19.52 21.28
CA ASP A 231 -5.45 -20.67 21.36
C ASP A 231 -6.78 -20.30 22.05
N GLU A 232 -6.72 -19.51 23.12
CA GLU A 232 -7.89 -18.98 23.83
C GLU A 232 -8.76 -18.11 22.91
N LEU A 233 -8.13 -17.19 22.17
CA LEU A 233 -8.84 -16.33 21.22
C LEU A 233 -9.45 -17.16 20.08
N GLN A 234 -8.73 -18.16 19.56
CA GLN A 234 -9.24 -19.07 18.54
C GLN A 234 -10.49 -19.82 19.03
N CYS A 235 -10.47 -20.31 20.26
CA CYS A 235 -11.61 -20.97 20.88
C CYS A 235 -12.79 -20.01 21.09
N ALA A 236 -12.52 -18.77 21.49
CA ALA A 236 -13.55 -17.75 21.67
C ALA A 236 -14.22 -17.34 20.36
N LEU A 237 -13.48 -17.31 19.25
CA LEU A 237 -14.00 -16.99 17.91
C LEU A 237 -14.72 -18.16 17.24
N ASN A 238 -14.45 -19.41 17.65
CA ASN A 238 -15.13 -20.60 17.15
C ASN A 238 -15.64 -21.52 18.28
N PRO A 239 -16.55 -21.04 19.16
CA PRO A 239 -16.93 -21.75 20.39
C PRO A 239 -17.72 -23.04 20.13
N LEU A 240 -18.23 -23.23 18.91
CA LEU A 240 -19.03 -24.40 18.51
C LEU A 240 -18.31 -25.29 17.48
N PHE A 241 -17.06 -24.98 17.09
CA PHE A 241 -16.34 -25.67 16.00
C PHE A 241 -17.16 -25.77 14.69
N CYS A 242 -18.03 -24.78 14.45
CA CYS A 242 -19.05 -24.85 13.40
C CYS A 242 -18.68 -24.07 12.12
N ALA A 243 -17.61 -23.28 12.14
CA ALA A 243 -17.11 -22.56 10.97
C ALA A 243 -15.75 -23.12 10.53
N ASP A 244 -15.54 -23.19 9.22
CA ASP A 244 -14.21 -23.33 8.63
C ASP A 244 -13.28 -22.32 9.30
N LEU A 245 -12.10 -22.78 9.74
CA LEU A 245 -11.06 -21.96 10.37
C LEU A 245 -10.97 -20.60 9.67
N THR A 246 -10.98 -19.51 10.45
CA THR A 246 -10.76 -18.16 9.91
C THR A 246 -9.58 -18.23 8.94
N PRO A 247 -9.80 -18.00 7.63
CA PRO A 247 -8.75 -18.25 6.66
C PRO A 247 -7.56 -17.37 6.99
N LYS A 248 -6.38 -17.98 7.11
CA LYS A 248 -5.14 -17.24 7.30
C LYS A 248 -5.00 -16.22 6.17
N GLN A 249 -4.63 -15.01 6.53
CA GLN A 249 -4.41 -13.92 5.60
C GLN A 249 -2.98 -13.45 5.77
N ASP A 250 -2.33 -13.15 4.65
CA ASP A 250 -1.00 -12.58 4.70
C ASP A 250 -1.05 -11.13 5.22
N CYS A 251 -0.56 -10.93 6.45
CA CYS A 251 -0.46 -9.62 7.08
C CYS A 251 0.80 -8.86 6.66
N ILE A 252 1.80 -9.54 6.08
CA ILE A 252 3.07 -8.95 5.68
C ILE A 252 3.17 -8.88 4.16
N ALA A 253 3.62 -7.74 3.63
CA ALA A 253 3.95 -7.55 2.23
C ALA A 253 5.35 -8.07 1.86
#